data_AF-A0A520Q891-F1
#
_entry.id   AF-A0A520Q891-F1
#
_cell.length_a   1.000
_cell.length_b   1.000
_cell.length_c   1.000
_cell.angle_alpha   90.00
_cell.angle_beta   90.00
_cell.angle_gamma   90.00
#
_symmetry.space_group_name_H-M   'P 1'
#
loop_
_entity.id
_entity.type
_entity.pdbx_description
1 polymer ?
#
loop_
_entity_poly.entity_id
_entity_poly.type
_entity_poly.pdbx_seq_one_letter_code
_entity_poly.pdbx_strand_id
1 'polypeptide(L)'
;MKKTPSNFKSNTAIAIAMTAAMGVTAQSADNDIKVTWKDSLRLETADGKNKLRIGGRIHWDNAFSSDDDYMTDGDTFRRARLYVSGQIQERYDFKMQYDFAGGDADFKDVYFGIKGLPALGNLRV
;
A
#
# COMPACT_ATOMS: atom_id res chain seq x y z
N MET A 1 1.23 37.12 1.55
CA MET A 1 1.96 36.44 0.46
C MET A 1 0.92 35.84 -0.48
N LYS A 2 0.81 36.36 -1.71
CA LYS A 2 -0.20 35.97 -2.70
C LYS A 2 0.32 34.74 -3.47
N LYS A 3 -0.49 33.68 -3.55
CA LYS A 3 -0.17 32.45 -4.29
C LYS A 3 -0.32 32.70 -5.79
N THR A 4 0.74 32.44 -6.54
CA THR A 4 0.75 32.44 -8.01
C THR A 4 0.13 31.13 -8.52
N PRO A 5 -0.76 31.13 -9.53
CA PRO A 5 -1.27 29.91 -10.13
C PRO A 5 -0.22 29.30 -11.09
N SER A 6 0.06 28.01 -10.94
CA SER A 6 0.94 27.26 -11.83
C SER A 6 0.22 26.91 -13.12
N ASN A 7 0.69 27.46 -14.24
CA ASN A 7 0.21 27.15 -15.59
C ASN A 7 0.84 25.83 -16.08
N PHE A 8 0.11 24.72 -15.98
CA PHE A 8 0.42 23.50 -16.74
C PHE A 8 -0.25 23.58 -18.11
N LYS A 9 0.54 23.75 -19.17
CA LYS A 9 0.07 23.65 -20.55
C LYS A 9 -0.01 22.16 -20.92
N SER A 10 -1.22 21.66 -21.22
CA SER A 10 -1.39 20.31 -21.75
C SER A 10 -1.09 20.29 -23.25
N ASN A 11 -0.24 19.35 -23.68
CA ASN A 11 0.13 19.13 -25.07
C ASN A 11 -0.94 18.29 -25.79
N THR A 12 -2.19 18.76 -25.85
CA THR A 12 -3.31 18.03 -26.50
C THR A 12 -3.80 18.73 -27.77
N ALA A 13 -2.88 19.23 -28.58
CA ALA A 13 -3.18 19.64 -29.95
C ALA A 13 -2.26 18.85 -30.88
N ILE A 14 -2.80 18.38 -32.01
CA ILE A 14 -2.15 17.53 -33.02
C ILE A 14 -2.38 16.01 -32.80
N ALA A 15 -3.65 15.58 -32.84
CA ALA A 15 -4.02 14.23 -33.31
C ALA A 15 -5.52 14.11 -33.69
N ILE A 16 -6.22 15.20 -34.06
CA ILE A 16 -7.70 15.19 -34.22
C ILE A 16 -8.17 15.09 -35.69
N ALA A 17 -7.29 14.98 -36.69
CA ALA A 17 -7.71 15.12 -38.08
C ALA A 17 -8.15 13.83 -38.83
N MET A 18 -8.01 12.62 -38.27
CA MET A 18 -8.33 11.36 -39.01
C MET A 18 -9.29 10.39 -38.30
N THR A 19 -9.68 10.65 -37.05
CA THR A 19 -10.44 9.68 -36.22
C THR A 19 -11.94 10.05 -36.09
N ALA A 20 -12.54 10.60 -37.14
CA ALA A 20 -13.97 10.97 -37.13
C ALA A 20 -14.88 9.96 -37.86
N ALA A 21 -14.33 9.01 -38.64
CA ALA A 21 -15.13 8.04 -39.42
C ALA A 21 -15.25 6.65 -38.76
N MET A 22 -14.48 6.38 -37.72
CA MET A 22 -14.59 5.19 -36.88
C MET A 22 -14.84 5.70 -35.48
N GLY A 23 -16.01 5.43 -34.90
CA GLY A 23 -16.41 5.89 -33.56
C GLY A 23 -15.57 5.36 -32.39
N VAL A 24 -14.26 5.25 -32.55
CA VAL A 24 -13.32 4.98 -31.47
C VAL A 24 -13.01 6.32 -30.82
N THR A 25 -13.85 6.73 -29.88
CA THR A 25 -13.38 7.61 -28.82
C THR A 25 -12.30 6.84 -28.10
N ALA A 26 -11.02 7.20 -28.31
CA ALA A 26 -9.95 6.76 -27.44
C ALA A 26 -10.27 7.31 -26.05
N GLN A 27 -10.94 6.49 -25.23
CA GLN A 27 -11.19 6.79 -23.84
C GLN A 27 -9.82 6.99 -23.21
N SER A 28 -9.47 8.22 -22.86
CA SER A 28 -8.31 8.46 -22.00
C SER A 28 -8.57 7.65 -20.73
N ALA A 29 -7.79 6.59 -20.51
CA ALA A 29 -7.77 5.95 -19.21
C ALA A 29 -7.39 7.04 -18.21
N ASP A 30 -8.33 7.40 -17.35
CA ASP A 30 -8.09 8.36 -16.28
C ASP A 30 -7.13 7.66 -15.31
N ASN A 31 -5.82 7.82 -15.57
CA ASN A 31 -4.73 7.12 -14.88
C ASN A 31 -4.43 7.77 -13.52
N ASP A 32 -5.43 8.41 -12.92
CA ASP A 32 -5.24 9.17 -11.70
C ASP A 32 -5.06 8.18 -10.53
N ILE A 33 -3.97 8.35 -9.78
CA ILE A 33 -3.65 7.55 -8.61
C ILE A 33 -3.84 8.44 -7.39
N LYS A 34 -4.82 8.08 -6.58
CA LYS A 34 -5.06 8.72 -5.29
C LYS A 34 -4.01 8.24 -4.29
N VAL A 35 -3.13 9.15 -3.88
CA VAL A 35 -2.14 8.92 -2.82
C VAL A 35 -2.63 9.51 -1.50
N THR A 36 -2.72 8.70 -0.45
CA THR A 36 -3.12 9.15 0.88
C THR A 36 -2.24 8.57 1.97
N TRP A 37 -2.18 9.29 3.10
CA TRP A 37 -1.57 8.80 4.33
C TRP A 37 -2.64 8.60 5.40
N LYS A 38 -2.82 7.37 5.86
CA LYS A 38 -3.69 7.01 7.00
C LYS A 38 -3.09 5.78 7.69
N ASP A 39 -2.20 6.04 8.65
CA ASP A 39 -1.37 5.07 9.37
C ASP A 39 -0.43 4.22 8.49
N SER A 40 -0.40 4.53 7.19
CA SER A 40 0.29 3.81 6.12
C SER A 40 0.18 4.65 4.85
N LEU A 41 1.15 4.47 3.96
CA LEU A 41 1.08 4.99 2.60
C LEU A 41 0.08 4.15 1.80
N ARG A 42 -0.87 4.82 1.14
CA ARG A 42 -1.96 4.18 0.39
C ARG A 42 -2.02 4.78 -1.00
N LEU A 43 -2.03 3.91 -2.00
CA LEU A 43 -2.22 4.25 -3.40
C LEU A 43 -3.46 3.51 -3.90
N GLU A 44 -4.35 4.22 -4.58
CA GLU A 44 -5.59 3.68 -5.11
C GLU A 44 -5.85 4.26 -6.50
N THR A 45 -6.19 3.41 -7.46
CA THR A 45 -6.62 3.88 -8.79
C THR A 45 -7.95 4.61 -8.68
N ALA A 46 -8.21 5.56 -9.59
CA ALA A 46 -9.47 6.32 -9.61
C ALA A 46 -10.74 5.43 -9.62
N ASP A 47 -10.66 4.26 -10.25
CA ASP A 47 -11.74 3.27 -10.31
C ASP A 47 -11.86 2.38 -9.04
N GLY A 48 -10.96 2.52 -8.07
CA GLY A 48 -10.95 1.77 -6.81
C GLY A 48 -10.58 0.29 -6.94
N LYS A 49 -10.29 -0.21 -8.14
CA LYS A 49 -10.05 -1.65 -8.39
C LYS A 49 -8.68 -2.11 -7.94
N ASN A 50 -7.70 -1.21 -7.94
CA ASN A 50 -6.33 -1.50 -7.56
C ASN A 50 -5.95 -0.66 -6.34
N LYS A 51 -5.43 -1.34 -5.31
CA LYS A 51 -5.05 -0.74 -4.03
C LYS A 51 -3.68 -1.25 -3.63
N LEU A 52 -2.81 -0.36 -3.21
CA LEU A 52 -1.51 -0.69 -2.61
C LEU A 52 -1.39 0.02 -1.27
N ARG A 53 -0.87 -0.70 -0.27
CA ARG A 53 -0.57 -0.17 1.04
C ARG A 53 0.82 -0.59 1.47
N ILE A 54 1.60 0.39 1.90
CA ILE A 54 2.92 0.21 2.49
C ILE A 54 2.87 0.79 3.89
N GLY A 55 3.24 -0.01 4.89
CA GLY A 55 3.20 0.43 6.26
C GLY A 55 4.03 -0.46 7.18
N GLY A 56 3.91 -0.20 8.48
CA GLY A 56 4.68 -0.94 9.46
C GLY A 56 4.18 -0.71 10.87
N ARG A 57 4.89 -1.27 11.83
CA ARG A 57 4.64 -1.10 13.26
C ARG A 57 5.92 -1.35 14.05
N ILE A 58 6.29 -0.38 14.88
CA ILE A 58 7.41 -0.49 15.80
C ILE A 58 6.85 -0.49 17.22
N HIS A 59 7.20 -1.51 18.01
CA HIS A 59 6.97 -1.58 19.45
C HIS A 59 8.32 -1.72 20.12
N TRP A 60 8.64 -0.74 20.95
CA TRP A 60 9.85 -0.68 21.74
C TRP A 60 9.44 -0.69 23.21
N ASP A 61 10.05 -1.57 23.98
CA ASP A 61 9.71 -1.80 25.38
C ASP A 61 10.95 -1.73 26.24
N ASN A 62 10.85 -0.88 27.24
CA ASN A 62 11.87 -0.67 28.25
C ASN A 62 11.29 -1.04 29.62
N ALA A 63 12.05 -1.80 30.39
CA ALA A 63 11.70 -2.21 31.74
C ALA A 63 12.88 -1.97 32.68
N PHE A 64 12.57 -1.51 33.89
CA PHE A 64 13.53 -1.35 34.98
C PHE A 64 12.95 -2.05 36.19
N SER A 65 13.77 -2.81 36.90
CA SER A 65 13.38 -3.48 38.13
C SER A 65 14.51 -3.35 39.13
N SER A 66 14.13 -3.07 40.37
CA SER A 66 15.03 -2.90 41.50
C SER A 66 14.56 -3.77 42.65
N ASP A 67 15.48 -4.51 43.21
CA ASP A 67 15.33 -5.19 44.50
C ASP A 67 16.43 -4.69 45.44
N ASP A 68 16.33 -5.01 46.73
CA ASP A 68 17.14 -4.44 47.82
C ASP A 68 18.66 -4.48 47.54
N ASP A 69 19.14 -5.48 46.77
CA ASP A 69 20.55 -5.69 46.42
C ASP A 69 20.86 -5.63 44.91
N TYR A 70 19.87 -5.50 44.01
CA TYR A 70 20.10 -5.61 42.56
C TYR A 70 19.22 -4.68 41.72
N MET A 71 19.83 -4.06 40.71
CA MET A 71 19.14 -3.31 39.66
C MET A 71 19.27 -4.09 38.34
N THR A 72 18.16 -4.26 37.62
CA THR A 72 18.15 -4.81 36.26
C THR A 72 17.35 -3.91 35.33
N ASP A 73 17.84 -3.77 34.11
CA ASP A 73 17.13 -3.12 33.02
C ASP A 73 17.03 -4.05 31.83
N GLY A 74 16.01 -3.83 31.01
CA GLY A 74 15.76 -4.58 29.80
C GLY A 74 15.23 -3.64 28.74
N ASP A 75 15.86 -3.68 27.58
CA ASP A 75 15.41 -2.96 26.39
C ASP A 75 15.17 -3.94 25.24
N THR A 76 13.99 -3.91 24.65
CA THR A 76 13.62 -4.83 23.57
C THR A 76 12.70 -4.22 22.54
N PHE A 77 12.96 -4.50 21.26
CA PHE A 77 11.95 -4.35 20.23
C PHE A 77 11.03 -5.56 20.27
N ARG A 78 9.80 -5.44 20.79
CA ARG A 78 8.82 -6.53 20.69
C ARG A 78 8.35 -6.76 19.25
N ARG A 79 8.31 -5.69 18.44
CA ARG A 79 7.93 -5.75 17.02
C ARG A 79 8.69 -4.69 16.25
N ALA A 80 9.24 -5.07 15.12
CA ALA A 80 9.75 -4.17 14.11
C ALA A 80 9.23 -4.66 12.76
N ARG A 81 7.96 -4.37 12.46
CA ARG A 81 7.26 -4.94 11.31
C ARG A 81 7.15 -3.96 10.16
N LEU A 82 7.39 -4.47 8.96
CA LEU A 82 7.07 -3.79 7.71
C LEU A 82 6.13 -4.66 6.89
N TYR A 83 5.22 -4.03 6.16
CA TYR A 83 4.34 -4.73 5.25
C TYR A 83 4.10 -3.98 3.95
N VAL A 84 3.92 -4.77 2.89
CA VAL A 84 3.27 -4.35 1.65
C VAL A 84 2.02 -5.21 1.48
N SER A 85 0.90 -4.60 1.13
CA SER A 85 -0.35 -5.31 0.90
C SER A 85 -1.17 -4.62 -0.17
N GLY A 86 -2.09 -5.34 -0.80
CA GLY A 86 -2.88 -4.73 -1.84
C GLY A 86 -3.99 -5.61 -2.38
N GLN A 87 -4.67 -5.03 -3.36
CA GLN A 87 -5.70 -5.66 -4.17
C GLN A 87 -5.46 -5.29 -5.63
N ILE A 88 -5.63 -6.24 -6.54
CA ILE A 88 -5.50 -6.04 -7.98
C ILE A 88 -6.81 -6.45 -8.65
N GLN A 89 -7.38 -5.55 -9.45
CA GLN A 89 -8.61 -5.74 -10.23
C GLN A 89 -9.79 -6.28 -9.41
N GLU A 90 -9.85 -5.90 -8.14
CA GLU A 90 -10.76 -6.44 -7.12
C GLU A 90 -10.65 -7.96 -6.83
N ARG A 91 -9.97 -8.70 -7.71
CA ARG A 91 -9.94 -10.15 -7.80
C ARG A 91 -8.83 -10.78 -6.99
N TYR A 92 -7.67 -10.15 -6.95
CA TYR A 92 -6.49 -10.68 -6.28
C TYR A 92 -6.18 -9.85 -5.05
N ASP A 93 -5.85 -10.47 -3.94
CA ASP A 93 -5.37 -9.79 -2.75
C ASP A 93 -4.06 -10.41 -2.27
N PHE A 94 -3.18 -9.59 -1.72
CA PHE A 94 -1.89 -10.06 -1.26
C PHE A 94 -1.43 -9.29 -0.05
N LYS A 95 -0.57 -9.94 0.74
CA LYS A 95 0.14 -9.31 1.82
C LYS A 95 1.49 -9.97 2.00
N MET A 96 2.48 -9.15 2.30
CA MET A 96 3.83 -9.55 2.67
C MET A 96 4.20 -8.73 3.90
N GLN A 97 4.16 -9.36 5.08
CA GLN A 97 4.56 -8.74 6.35
C GLN A 97 5.71 -9.51 6.99
N TYR A 98 6.76 -8.76 7.32
CA TYR A 98 7.97 -9.27 7.97
C TYR A 98 8.17 -8.58 9.32
N ASP A 99 8.73 -9.30 10.29
CA ASP A 99 9.20 -8.76 11.57
C ASP A 99 10.72 -8.86 11.64
N PHE A 100 11.35 -7.82 12.15
CA PHE A 100 12.80 -7.71 12.30
C PHE A 100 13.24 -7.63 13.77
N ALA A 101 12.29 -7.75 14.71
CA ALA A 101 12.55 -7.65 16.14
C ALA A 101 13.61 -8.65 16.67
N GLY A 102 13.69 -9.83 16.06
CA GLY A 102 14.65 -10.88 16.41
C GLY A 102 16.08 -10.68 15.87
N GLY A 103 16.31 -9.66 15.05
CA GLY A 103 17.57 -9.43 14.34
C GLY A 103 17.65 -10.07 12.95
N ASP A 104 16.70 -10.95 12.62
CA ASP A 104 16.48 -11.57 11.32
C ASP A 104 15.06 -11.31 10.80
N ALA A 105 14.79 -11.68 9.56
CA ALA A 105 13.52 -11.42 8.90
C ALA A 105 12.55 -12.61 9.07
N ASP A 106 11.52 -12.43 9.90
CA ASP A 106 10.49 -13.42 10.13
C ASP A 106 9.23 -13.14 9.32
N PHE A 107 8.67 -14.15 8.64
CA PHE A 107 7.31 -14.06 8.11
C PHE A 107 6.29 -13.94 9.24
N LYS A 108 5.39 -12.95 9.18
CA LYS A 108 4.25 -12.83 10.10
C LYS A 108 2.90 -12.95 9.43
N ASP A 109 2.75 -12.38 8.23
CA ASP A 109 1.50 -12.47 7.46
C ASP A 109 1.85 -12.34 5.98
N VAL A 110 2.01 -13.49 5.32
CA VAL A 110 2.37 -13.58 3.90
C VAL A 110 1.34 -14.46 3.21
N TYR A 111 0.66 -13.92 2.21
CA TYR A 111 -0.30 -14.67 1.43
C TYR A 111 -0.56 -14.07 0.05
N PHE A 112 -1.15 -14.90 -0.81
CA PHE A 112 -1.82 -14.48 -2.03
C PHE A 112 -3.23 -15.09 -2.11
N GLY A 113 -4.19 -14.28 -2.53
CA GLY A 113 -5.61 -14.62 -2.57
C GLY A 113 -6.24 -14.37 -3.93
N ILE A 114 -7.21 -15.21 -4.28
CA ILE A 114 -8.07 -15.09 -5.45
C ILE A 114 -9.52 -15.13 -4.97
N LYS A 115 -10.29 -14.09 -5.26
CA LYS A 115 -11.70 -13.97 -4.87
C LYS A 115 -12.62 -14.49 -5.97
N GLY A 116 -13.81 -14.97 -5.65
CA GLY A 116 -14.88 -15.25 -6.62
C GLY A 116 -14.62 -16.39 -7.63
N LEU A 117 -13.86 -17.42 -7.25
CA LEU A 117 -13.72 -18.66 -8.01
C LEU A 117 -15.07 -19.40 -8.12
N PRO A 118 -15.43 -19.92 -9.31
CA PRO A 118 -16.62 -20.76 -9.45
C PRO A 118 -16.55 -21.97 -8.49
N ALA A 119 -17.65 -22.27 -7.81
CA ALA A 119 -17.81 -23.34 -6.81
C ALA A 119 -16.96 -23.24 -5.51
N LEU A 120 -15.81 -22.56 -5.53
CA LEU A 120 -14.87 -22.50 -4.39
C LEU A 120 -14.92 -21.18 -3.61
N GLY A 121 -15.58 -20.14 -4.13
CA GLY A 121 -15.64 -18.84 -3.46
C GLY A 121 -14.27 -18.15 -3.46
N ASN A 122 -13.62 -17.99 -2.32
CA ASN A 122 -12.32 -17.32 -2.22
C ASN A 122 -11.24 -18.32 -1.81
N LEU A 123 -10.10 -18.28 -2.50
CA LEU A 123 -8.92 -19.07 -2.18
C LEU A 123 -7.82 -18.15 -1.67
N ARG A 124 -7.09 -18.58 -0.64
CA ARG A 124 -5.90 -17.90 -0.13
C ARG A 124 -4.83 -18.93 0.21
N VAL A 125 -3.59 -18.66 -0.19
CA VAL A 125 -2.40 -19.46 0.11
C VAL A 125 -1.43 -18.59 0.88
#